data_AF-A9WN83-F1
#
_entry.id   AF-A9WN83-F1
#
_cell.length_a   1.000
_cell.length_b   1.000
_cell.length_c   1.000
_cell.angle_alpha   90.00
_cell.angle_beta   90.00
_cell.angle_gamma   90.00
#
_symmetry.space_group_name_H-M   'P 1'
#
loop_
_entity.id
_entity.type
_entity.pdbx_description
1 polymer ?
#
loop_
_entity_poly.entity_id
_entity_poly.type
_entity_poly.pdbx_seq_one_letter_code
_entity_poly.pdbx_strand_id
1 'polypeptide(L)'
;MIRGAYHFAQPNQSSGANQAQVFIQSGGGWSADGMTLPGVLDLEFNNGKDGTNRCFSQTSAQLTAWSSDFFSTYKAKTGRESVNRPGVSGDFLV
;
A
#
# COMPACT_ATOMS: atom_id res chain seq x y z
N MET A 1 10.92 21.50 -2.36
CA MET A 1 10.41 20.43 -3.23
C MET A 1 9.24 19.78 -2.53
N ILE A 2 8.08 19.70 -3.19
CA ILE A 2 6.95 18.88 -2.75
C ILE A 2 7.35 17.41 -2.95
N ARG A 3 7.15 16.57 -1.94
CA ARG A 3 7.65 15.19 -1.90
C ARG A 3 6.66 14.25 -1.23
N GLY A 4 6.80 12.96 -1.50
CA GLY A 4 6.03 11.90 -0.87
C GLY A 4 6.82 10.60 -0.85
N ALA A 5 6.24 9.57 -0.24
CA ALA A 5 6.80 8.23 -0.20
C ALA A 5 5.77 7.22 -0.72
N TYR A 6 6.24 6.05 -1.12
CA TYR A 6 5.40 4.93 -1.51
C TYR A 6 5.80 3.66 -0.74
N HIS A 7 4.84 2.76 -0.57
CA HIS A 7 5.03 1.45 0.05
C HIS A 7 4.82 0.35 -0.97
N PHE A 8 5.82 -0.49 -1.17
CA PHE A 8 5.72 -1.68 -2.02
C PHE A 8 5.04 -2.81 -1.25
N ALA A 9 3.83 -3.17 -1.66
CA ALA A 9 2.98 -4.11 -0.92
C ALA A 9 3.57 -5.54 -0.90
N GLN A 10 3.41 -6.21 0.24
CA GLN A 10 3.75 -7.62 0.42
C GLN A 10 2.60 -8.39 1.12
N PRO A 11 1.43 -8.58 0.46
CA PRO A 11 0.21 -9.08 1.10
C PRO A 11 0.29 -10.48 1.71
N ASN A 12 1.25 -11.30 1.28
CA ASN A 12 1.54 -12.63 1.85
C ASN A 12 2.33 -12.60 3.16
N GLN A 13 3.00 -11.48 3.49
CA GLN A 13 3.93 -11.43 4.62
C GLN A 13 3.29 -10.91 5.91
N SER A 14 2.27 -10.05 5.83
CA SER A 14 1.57 -9.47 7.00
C SER A 14 0.28 -8.79 6.59
N SER A 15 -0.54 -8.35 7.56
CA SER A 15 -1.78 -7.61 7.30
C SER A 15 -1.53 -6.22 6.68
N GLY A 16 -2.58 -5.67 6.05
CA GLY A 16 -2.55 -4.33 5.50
C GLY A 16 -2.30 -3.28 6.59
N ALA A 17 -2.92 -3.44 7.75
CA ALA A 17 -2.71 -2.57 8.90
C ALA A 17 -1.24 -2.55 9.36
N ASN A 18 -0.60 -3.72 9.45
CA ASN A 18 0.80 -3.80 9.89
C ASN A 18 1.73 -3.09 8.90
N GLN A 19 1.54 -3.31 7.59
CA GLN A 19 2.34 -2.62 6.58
C GLN A 19 2.07 -1.12 6.53
N ALA A 20 0.82 -0.67 6.72
CA ALA A 20 0.51 0.75 6.82
C ALA A 20 1.24 1.41 8.01
N GLN A 21 1.26 0.74 9.17
CA GLN A 21 1.97 1.26 10.35
C GLN A 21 3.47 1.37 10.13
N VAL A 22 4.10 0.33 9.57
CA VAL A 22 5.53 0.34 9.22
C VAL A 22 5.83 1.46 8.23
N PHE A 23 5.00 1.61 7.19
CA PHE A 23 5.16 2.66 6.19
C PHE A 23 5.11 4.05 6.81
N ILE A 24 4.11 4.33 7.66
CA ILE A 24 3.98 5.63 8.35
C ILE A 24 5.20 5.93 9.21
N GLN A 25 5.67 4.94 9.98
CA GLN A 25 6.85 5.09 10.85
C GLN A 25 8.16 5.23 10.07
N SER A 26 8.19 4.79 8.81
CA SER A 26 9.38 4.76 7.95
C SER A 26 9.40 5.86 6.88
N GLY A 27 8.65 6.95 7.08
CA GLY A 27 8.64 8.12 6.19
C GLY A 27 7.41 8.27 5.31
N GLY A 28 6.44 7.34 5.41
CA GLY A 28 5.14 7.41 4.75
C GLY A 28 4.11 8.28 5.44
N GLY A 29 4.43 8.88 6.59
CA GLY A 29 3.55 9.80 7.31
C GLY A 29 3.19 11.04 6.48
N TRP A 30 2.09 11.69 6.86
CA TRP A 30 1.63 12.92 6.22
C TRP A 30 1.40 14.01 7.27
N SER A 31 1.69 15.25 6.90
CA SER A 31 1.32 16.45 7.66
C SER A 31 0.86 17.55 6.69
N ALA A 32 0.04 18.48 7.20
CA ALA A 32 -0.48 19.61 6.42
C ALA A 32 0.55 20.76 6.29
N ASP A 33 1.78 20.45 5.90
CA ASP A 33 2.90 21.41 5.85
C ASP A 33 3.07 22.11 4.47
N GLY A 34 2.20 21.81 3.51
CA GLY A 34 2.27 22.33 2.14
C GLY A 34 3.40 21.72 1.28
N MET A 35 4.13 20.74 1.81
CA MET A 35 5.28 20.12 1.15
C MET A 35 5.19 18.58 1.08
N THR A 36 4.32 17.98 1.86
CA THR A 36 4.17 16.52 2.00
C THR A 36 2.93 16.02 1.27
N LEU A 37 3.13 15.18 0.25
CA LEU A 37 2.07 14.45 -0.44
C LEU A 37 1.57 13.29 0.41
N PRO A 38 0.29 12.88 0.30
CA PRO A 38 -0.18 11.64 0.88
C PRO A 38 0.66 10.45 0.39
N GLY A 39 0.91 9.49 1.27
CA GLY A 39 1.67 8.29 0.93
C GLY A 39 0.94 7.45 -0.11
N VAL A 40 1.71 6.71 -0.90
CA VAL A 40 1.20 5.87 -1.99
C VAL A 40 1.29 4.39 -1.61
N LEU A 41 0.21 3.63 -1.78
CA LEU A 41 0.28 2.18 -1.81
C LEU A 41 0.60 1.73 -3.24
N ASP A 42 1.70 1.00 -3.39
CA ASP A 42 2.10 0.35 -4.64
C ASP A 42 1.81 -1.15 -4.52
N LEU A 43 0.65 -1.55 -5.04
CA LEU A 43 0.20 -2.94 -5.08
C LEU A 43 0.15 -3.39 -6.55
N GLU A 44 1.24 -4.00 -6.99
CA GLU A 44 1.40 -4.51 -8.34
C GLU A 44 1.65 -6.02 -8.38
N PHE A 45 1.81 -6.56 -9.59
CA PHE A 45 2.05 -7.99 -9.79
C PHE A 45 3.34 -8.42 -9.08
N ASN A 46 3.27 -9.56 -8.39
CA ASN A 46 4.47 -10.17 -7.84
C ASN A 46 5.28 -10.87 -8.94
N ASN A 47 6.60 -10.73 -8.91
CA ASN A 47 7.52 -11.33 -9.87
C ASN A 47 7.96 -12.77 -9.48
N GLY A 48 7.44 -13.29 -8.37
CA GLY A 48 7.68 -14.67 -7.90
C GLY A 48 9.02 -14.90 -7.21
N LYS A 49 9.82 -13.85 -6.95
CA LYS A 49 11.10 -13.99 -6.22
C LYS A 49 10.93 -14.42 -4.77
N ASP A 50 9.74 -14.25 -4.21
CA ASP A 50 9.35 -14.69 -2.86
C ASP A 50 8.71 -16.09 -2.84
N GLY A 51 8.68 -16.80 -3.98
CA GLY A 51 8.09 -18.13 -4.08
C GLY A 51 6.56 -18.16 -4.22
N THR A 52 5.90 -17.01 -4.41
CA THR A 52 4.44 -16.94 -4.61
C THR A 52 4.06 -16.61 -6.05
N ASN A 53 2.78 -16.78 -6.40
CA ASN A 53 2.29 -16.44 -7.74
C ASN A 53 2.15 -14.91 -7.95
N ARG A 54 1.68 -14.47 -9.13
CA ARG A 54 1.47 -13.05 -9.48
C ARG A 54 0.59 -12.26 -8.50
N CYS A 55 -0.23 -12.96 -7.72
CA CYS A 55 -1.16 -12.41 -6.73
C CYS A 55 -0.73 -12.76 -5.29
N PHE A 56 0.56 -12.97 -5.05
CA PHE A 56 1.09 -13.31 -3.72
C PHE A 56 0.53 -14.62 -3.12
N SER A 57 0.06 -15.54 -3.98
CA SER A 57 -0.71 -16.73 -3.59
C SER A 57 -2.01 -16.40 -2.82
N GLN A 58 -2.54 -15.19 -3.02
CA GLN A 58 -3.82 -14.72 -2.48
C GLN A 58 -4.91 -14.77 -3.55
N THR A 59 -6.16 -14.90 -3.09
CA THR A 59 -7.36 -14.68 -3.91
C THR A 59 -7.64 -13.18 -4.06
N SER A 60 -8.42 -12.79 -5.07
CA SER A 60 -8.84 -11.39 -5.24
C SER A 60 -9.53 -10.84 -3.99
N ALA A 61 -10.43 -11.61 -3.36
CA ALA A 61 -11.11 -11.19 -2.14
C ALA A 61 -10.15 -10.94 -0.97
N GLN A 62 -9.09 -11.74 -0.84
CA GLN A 62 -8.06 -11.52 0.17
C GLN A 62 -7.25 -10.25 -0.11
N LEU A 63 -6.93 -9.96 -1.37
CA LEU A 63 -6.23 -8.74 -1.76
C LEU A 63 -7.08 -7.49 -1.52
N THR A 64 -8.39 -7.53 -1.84
CA THR A 64 -9.33 -6.43 -1.54
C THR A 64 -9.46 -6.18 -0.04
N ALA A 65 -9.59 -7.24 0.75
CA ALA A 65 -9.63 -7.12 2.21
C ALA A 65 -8.33 -6.52 2.75
N TRP A 66 -7.19 -6.99 2.25
CA TRP A 66 -5.87 -6.51 2.64
C TRP A 66 -5.65 -5.02 2.30
N SER A 67 -6.00 -4.60 1.08
CA SER A 67 -5.85 -3.20 0.67
C SER A 67 -6.77 -2.28 1.47
N SER A 68 -8.00 -2.72 1.74
CA SER A 68 -8.95 -1.99 2.59
C SER A 68 -8.41 -1.80 4.01
N ASP A 69 -7.77 -2.82 4.57
CA ASP A 69 -7.13 -2.77 5.89
C ASP A 69 -5.95 -1.77 5.92
N PHE A 70 -5.13 -1.76 4.86
CA PHE A 70 -4.06 -0.77 4.69
C PHE A 70 -4.62 0.67 4.62
N PHE A 71 -5.58 0.93 3.73
CA PHE A 71 -6.12 2.28 3.52
C PHE A 71 -6.85 2.82 4.75
N SER A 72 -7.65 1.99 5.42
CA SER A 72 -8.35 2.38 6.65
C SER A 72 -7.36 2.72 7.76
N THR A 73 -6.33 1.90 7.96
CA THR A 73 -5.27 2.16 8.95
C THR A 73 -4.50 3.44 8.62
N TYR A 74 -4.12 3.64 7.36
CA TYR A 74 -3.38 4.82 6.94
C TYR A 74 -4.20 6.10 7.17
N LYS A 75 -5.48 6.09 6.79
CA LYS A 75 -6.42 7.20 7.01
C LYS A 75 -6.61 7.49 8.49
N ALA A 76 -6.79 6.47 9.31
CA ALA A 76 -6.96 6.63 10.76
C ALA A 76 -5.74 7.25 11.44
N LYS A 77 -4.52 7.00 10.93
CA LYS A 77 -3.27 7.48 11.53
C LYS A 77 -2.79 8.84 11.00
N THR A 78 -3.11 9.17 9.75
CA THR A 78 -2.61 10.38 9.09
C THR A 78 -3.68 11.43 8.83
N GLY A 79 -4.96 11.05 8.90
CA GLY A 79 -6.08 11.91 8.49
C GLY A 79 -6.24 12.06 6.97
N ARG A 80 -5.46 11.34 6.16
CA ARG A 80 -5.54 11.35 4.69
C ARG A 80 -5.65 9.94 4.13
N GLU A 81 -6.39 9.81 3.03
CA GLU A 81 -6.36 8.59 2.25
C GLU A 81 -5.01 8.47 1.53
N SER A 82 -4.43 7.27 1.59
CA SER A 82 -3.28 6.94 0.76
C SER A 82 -3.74 6.82 -0.70
N VAL A 83 -2.89 7.24 -1.62
CA VAL A 83 -3.15 7.12 -3.06
C VAL A 83 -2.82 5.70 -3.49
N ASN A 84 -3.72 5.03 -4.20
CA ASN A 84 -3.41 3.76 -4.85
C ASN A 84 -2.72 4.02 -6.20
N ARG A 85 -1.55 3.41 -6.43
CA ARG A 85 -0.94 3.37 -7.77
C ARG A 85 -1.19 1.99 -8.40
N PRO A 86 -2.04 1.88 -9.43
CA PRO A 86 -2.24 0.61 -10.13
C PRO A 86 -1.02 0.24 -10.98
N GLY A 87 -0.75 -1.06 -11.10
CA GLY A 87 0.29 -1.61 -11.97
C GLY A 87 0.05 -1.32 -13.47
N VAL A 88 1.13 -1.31 -14.25
CA VAL A 88 1.19 -0.87 -15.65
C VAL A 88 0.37 -1.69 -16.67
N SER A 89 -0.26 -2.79 -16.26
CA SER A 89 -1.02 -3.68 -17.17
C SER A 89 -2.53 -3.51 -17.12
N GLY A 90 -3.09 -2.55 -16.38
CA GLY A 90 -4.55 -2.37 -16.26
C GLY A 90 -5.27 -3.48 -15.48
N ASP A 91 -4.56 -4.55 -15.11
CA ASP A 91 -5.01 -5.57 -14.17
C ASP A 91 -4.91 -5.02 -12.76
N PHE A 92 -5.99 -4.40 -12.29
CA PHE A 92 -6.17 -4.19 -10.87
C PHE A 92 -6.07 -5.56 -10.16
N LEU A 93 -5.15 -5.69 -9.20
CA LEU A 93 -5.13 -6.85 -8.29
C LEU A 93 -6.28 -6.80 -7.26
N VAL A 94 -7.23 -5.86 -7.44
CA VAL A 94 -8.31 -5.54 -6.52
C VAL A 94 -9.61 -5.19 -7.21
#